data_AF-A0A7U9EQI0-F1
#
_entry.id   AF-A0A7U9EQI0-F1
#
_cell.length_a   1.000
_cell.length_b   1.000
_cell.length_c   1.000
_cell.angle_alpha   90.00
_cell.angle_beta   90.00
_cell.angle_gamma   90.00
#
_symmetry.space_group_name_H-M   'P 1'
#
loop_
_entity.id
_entity.type
_entity.pdbx_description
1 polymer ?
#
loop_
_entity_poly.entity_id
_entity_poly.type
_entity_poly.pdbx_seq_one_letter_code
_entity_poly.pdbx_strand_id
1 'polypeptide(L)'
;MDMTLTAKIKIYPTAEQAEVLKATLSAYRQACNAVSVVIFDTKVLAQAKLHDMTYRLLRSNYALRSQMAQSVIKTVIARYRSLKSNGHEWTLVRFKKPEYDLVWNRDYSIVQGLFSVNTLEGRIKVSFEPKGMEP
;
A
#
# COMPACT_ATOMS: atom_id res chain seq x y z
N MET A 1 4.02 21.95 17.55
CA MET A 1 4.89 20.76 17.43
C MET A 1 3.95 19.58 17.28
N ASP A 2 3.87 18.98 16.10
CA ASP A 2 2.92 17.90 15.86
C ASP A 2 3.48 16.61 16.46
N MET A 3 2.79 16.09 17.47
CA MET A 3 3.17 14.84 18.14
C MET A 3 2.77 13.66 17.26
N THR A 4 3.73 12.88 16.79
CA THR A 4 3.47 11.65 16.03
C THR A 4 3.48 10.47 17.00
N LEU A 5 2.32 9.81 17.18
CA LEU A 5 2.20 8.56 17.94
C LEU A 5 2.33 7.37 16.98
N THR A 6 3.19 6.41 17.33
CA THR A 6 3.35 5.15 16.59
C THR A 6 2.97 3.98 17.47
N ALA A 7 2.05 3.14 17.00
CA ALA A 7 1.63 1.92 17.67
C ALA A 7 1.81 0.69 16.76
N LYS A 8 2.07 -0.47 17.35
CA LYS A 8 2.08 -1.76 16.63
C LYS A 8 0.83 -2.53 16.99
N ILE A 9 0.08 -2.95 15.98
CA ILE A 9 -1.19 -3.65 16.14
C ILE A 9 -1.05 -5.05 15.56
N LYS A 10 -1.37 -6.06 16.36
CA LYS A 10 -1.53 -7.43 15.86
C LYS A 10 -2.99 -7.68 15.53
N ILE A 11 -3.28 -8.12 14.31
CA ILE A 11 -4.63 -8.52 13.88
C ILE A 11 -4.78 -10.04 13.90
N TYR A 12 -6.02 -10.51 14.05
CA TYR A 12 -6.42 -11.91 14.15
C TYR A 12 -7.46 -12.25 13.06
N PRO A 13 -7.02 -12.42 11.80
CA PRO A 13 -7.92 -12.80 10.70
C PRO A 13 -8.37 -14.27 10.81
N THR A 14 -9.57 -14.57 10.32
CA THR A 14 -9.97 -15.95 10.00
C THR A 14 -9.11 -16.51 8.86
N ALA A 15 -9.20 -17.81 8.59
CA ALA A 15 -8.47 -18.43 7.48
C ALA A 15 -8.82 -17.76 6.13
N GLU A 16 -10.10 -17.52 5.89
CA GLU A 16 -10.61 -16.88 4.68
C GLU A 16 -10.11 -15.42 4.58
N GLN A 17 -10.19 -14.67 5.67
CA GLN A 17 -9.69 -13.30 5.72
C GLN A 17 -8.17 -13.22 5.49
N ALA A 18 -7.42 -14.19 6.01
CA ALA A 18 -5.98 -14.28 5.81
C ALA A 18 -5.64 -14.49 4.33
N GLU A 19 -6.39 -15.33 3.61
CA GLU A 19 -6.20 -15.52 2.17
C GLU A 19 -6.52 -14.25 1.38
N VAL A 20 -7.61 -13.54 1.71
CA VAL A 20 -7.94 -12.25 1.08
C VAL A 20 -6.84 -11.20 1.33
N LEU A 21 -6.29 -11.14 2.54
CA LEU A 21 -5.19 -10.24 2.89
C LEU A 21 -3.91 -10.59 2.11
N LYS A 22 -3.54 -11.88 2.05
CA LYS A 22 -2.37 -12.35 1.29
C LYS A 22 -2.51 -12.05 -0.20
N ALA A 23 -3.68 -12.30 -0.78
CA ALA A 23 -3.98 -11.98 -2.18
C ALA A 23 -3.85 -10.47 -2.43
N THR A 24 -4.41 -9.65 -1.54
CA THR A 24 -4.31 -8.19 -1.60
C THR A 24 -2.86 -7.71 -1.55
N LEU A 25 -2.06 -8.21 -0.60
CA LEU A 25 -0.65 -7.87 -0.46
C LEU A 25 0.16 -8.30 -1.69
N SER A 26 -0.13 -9.48 -2.24
CA SER A 26 0.51 -9.98 -3.46
C SER A 26 0.22 -9.08 -4.65
N ALA A 27 -1.05 -8.73 -4.88
CA ALA A 27 -1.46 -7.85 -5.97
C ALA A 27 -0.86 -6.44 -5.83
N TYR A 28 -0.88 -5.87 -4.62
CA TYR A 28 -0.29 -4.57 -4.33
C TYR A 28 1.21 -4.55 -4.64
N ARG A 29 1.95 -5.57 -4.18
CA ARG A 29 3.39 -5.71 -4.45
C ARG A 29 3.69 -5.84 -5.94
N GLN A 30 2.93 -6.66 -6.66
CA GLN A 30 3.11 -6.85 -8.11
C GLN A 30 2.84 -5.55 -8.87
N ALA A 31 1.78 -4.83 -8.50
CA ALA A 31 1.46 -3.53 -9.07
C ALA A 31 2.54 -2.47 -8.78
N CYS A 32 3.11 -2.44 -7.57
CA CYS A 32 4.26 -1.59 -7.25
C CYS A 32 5.45 -1.87 -8.17
N ASN A 33 5.76 -3.16 -8.41
CA ASN A 33 6.83 -3.54 -9.33
C ASN A 33 6.52 -3.11 -10.78
N ALA A 34 5.26 -3.20 -11.23
CA ALA A 34 4.87 -2.77 -12.56
C ALA A 34 5.03 -1.24 -12.76
N VAL A 35 4.55 -0.44 -11.80
CA VAL A 35 4.73 1.02 -11.82
C VAL A 35 6.21 1.40 -11.70
N SER A 36 7.00 0.61 -10.97
CA SER A 36 8.45 0.79 -10.85
C SER A 36 9.16 0.66 -12.21
N VAL A 37 8.76 -0.28 -13.07
CA VAL A 37 9.29 -0.38 -14.44
C VAL A 37 8.98 0.90 -15.23
N VAL A 38 7.74 1.37 -15.19
CA VAL A 38 7.33 2.59 -15.89
C VAL A 38 8.13 3.82 -15.41
N ILE A 39 8.33 3.97 -14.11
CA ILE A 39 9.15 5.05 -13.55
C ILE A 39 10.62 4.88 -13.94
N PHE A 40 11.15 3.66 -13.90
CA PHE A 40 12.53 3.39 -14.26
C PHE A 40 12.84 3.80 -15.70
N ASP A 41 11.95 3.48 -16.63
CA ASP A 41 12.12 3.78 -18.06
C ASP A 41 11.89 5.26 -18.37
N THR A 42 10.83 5.86 -17.81
CA THR A 42 10.42 7.23 -18.15
C THR A 42 11.01 8.32 -17.26
N LYS A 43 11.54 7.96 -16.09
CA LYS A 43 11.98 8.87 -15.02
C LYS A 43 10.90 9.82 -14.49
N VAL A 44 9.64 9.61 -14.85
CA VAL A 44 8.53 10.46 -14.42
C VAL A 44 8.20 10.17 -12.96
N LEU A 45 8.19 11.22 -12.12
CA LEU A 45 7.78 11.15 -10.71
C LEU A 45 6.55 12.04 -10.41
N ALA A 46 5.94 12.62 -11.44
CA ALA A 46 4.71 13.40 -11.31
C ALA A 46 3.51 12.45 -11.18
N GLN A 47 2.80 12.52 -10.06
CA GLN A 47 1.70 11.60 -9.75
C GLN A 47 0.60 11.60 -10.82
N ALA A 48 0.17 12.77 -11.30
CA ALA A 48 -0.87 12.88 -12.32
C ALA A 48 -0.47 12.16 -13.63
N LYS A 49 0.75 12.40 -14.12
CA LYS A 49 1.25 11.73 -15.33
C LYS A 49 1.35 10.22 -15.14
N LEU A 50 1.88 9.77 -14.00
CA LEU A 50 1.96 8.34 -13.69
C LEU A 50 0.58 7.70 -13.57
N HIS A 51 -0.39 8.40 -13.01
CA HIS A 51 -1.76 7.93 -12.99
C HIS A 51 -2.28 7.71 -14.41
N ASP A 52 -2.15 8.68 -15.31
CA ASP A 52 -2.64 8.54 -16.68
C ASP A 52 -1.96 7.38 -17.42
N MET A 53 -0.66 7.18 -17.18
CA MET A 53 0.12 6.08 -17.77
C MET A 53 -0.24 4.70 -17.21
N THR A 54 -0.56 4.60 -15.92
CA THR A 54 -0.60 3.30 -15.21
C THR A 54 -1.98 2.92 -14.68
N TYR A 55 -2.94 3.84 -14.59
CA TYR A 55 -4.21 3.59 -13.92
C TYR A 55 -4.99 2.44 -14.57
N ARG A 56 -5.10 2.42 -15.91
CA ARG A 56 -5.81 1.33 -16.61
C ARG A 56 -5.15 -0.03 -16.37
N LEU A 57 -3.82 -0.08 -16.38
CA LEU A 57 -3.03 -1.28 -16.06
C LEU A 57 -3.32 -1.75 -14.62
N LEU A 58 -3.28 -0.82 -13.65
CA LEU A 58 -3.52 -1.11 -12.23
C LEU A 58 -4.94 -1.64 -11.97
N ARG A 59 -5.95 -1.05 -12.62
CA ARG A 59 -7.35 -1.46 -12.47
C ARG A 59 -7.63 -2.81 -13.15
N SER A 60 -7.05 -3.06 -14.32
CA SER A 60 -7.41 -4.22 -15.16
C SER A 60 -6.57 -5.45 -14.85
N ASN A 61 -5.24 -5.30 -14.77
CA ASN A 61 -4.33 -6.44 -14.67
C ASN A 61 -4.09 -6.88 -13.22
N TYR A 62 -4.26 -5.96 -12.26
CA TYR A 62 -4.03 -6.21 -10.84
C TYR A 62 -5.31 -6.11 -10.00
N ALA A 63 -6.45 -5.84 -10.64
CA ALA A 63 -7.76 -5.65 -10.00
C ALA A 63 -7.78 -4.64 -8.84
N LEU A 64 -6.78 -3.75 -8.74
CA LEU A 64 -6.63 -2.86 -7.60
C LEU A 64 -7.73 -1.82 -7.58
N ARG A 65 -8.43 -1.63 -6.46
CA ARG A 65 -9.42 -0.55 -6.30
C ARG A 65 -8.81 0.83 -6.56
N SER A 66 -9.63 1.82 -6.89
CA SER A 66 -9.17 3.18 -7.25
C SER A 66 -8.25 3.79 -6.18
N GLN A 67 -8.59 3.63 -4.90
CA GLN A 67 -7.76 4.07 -3.78
C GLN A 67 -6.43 3.32 -3.72
N MET A 68 -6.42 2.00 -3.94
CA MET A 68 -5.20 1.20 -3.96
C MET A 68 -4.29 1.57 -5.13
N ALA A 69 -4.85 1.82 -6.32
CA ALA A 69 -4.08 2.26 -7.48
C ALA A 69 -3.36 3.58 -7.19
N GLN A 70 -4.04 4.53 -6.54
CA GLN A 70 -3.43 5.79 -6.09
C GLN A 70 -2.34 5.55 -5.03
N SER A 71 -2.57 4.65 -4.07
CA SER A 71 -1.58 4.28 -3.06
C SER A 71 -0.32 3.67 -3.67
N VAL A 72 -0.46 2.75 -4.63
CA VAL A 72 0.69 2.17 -5.37
C VAL A 72 1.54 3.26 -5.99
N ILE A 73 0.92 4.18 -6.75
CA ILE A 73 1.66 5.27 -7.41
C ILE A 73 2.43 6.10 -6.38
N LYS A 74 1.78 6.45 -5.25
CA LYS A 74 2.42 7.22 -4.17
C LYS A 74 3.57 6.46 -3.52
N THR A 75 3.38 5.19 -3.17
CA THR A 75 4.41 4.33 -2.56
C THR A 75 5.63 4.24 -3.49
N VAL A 76 5.44 3.99 -4.79
CA VAL A 76 6.56 3.86 -5.72
C VAL A 76 7.29 5.19 -5.92
N ILE A 77 6.56 6.31 -6.09
CA ILE A 77 7.17 7.66 -6.13
C ILE A 77 8.01 7.91 -4.88
N ALA A 78 7.48 7.60 -3.69
CA ALA A 78 8.18 7.80 -2.43
C ALA A 78 9.48 6.99 -2.36
N ARG A 79 9.48 5.73 -2.82
CA ARG A 79 10.70 4.90 -2.87
C ARG A 79 11.75 5.48 -3.82
N TYR A 80 11.37 5.95 -5.01
CA TYR A 80 12.31 6.60 -5.94
C TYR A 80 12.84 7.95 -5.41
N ARG A 81 12.00 8.73 -4.74
CA ARG A 81 12.43 9.96 -4.08
C ARG A 81 13.42 9.69 -2.96
N SER A 82 13.17 8.66 -2.15
CA SER A 82 14.10 8.23 -1.09
C SER A 82 15.42 7.72 -1.66
N LEU A 83 15.37 6.95 -2.76
CA LEU A 83 16.57 6.50 -3.48
C LEU A 83 17.43 7.71 -3.89
N LYS A 84 16.80 8.74 -4.48
CA LYS A 84 17.47 9.98 -4.89
C LYS A 84 18.02 10.78 -3.70
N SER A 85 17.24 10.95 -2.63
CA SER A 85 17.67 11.74 -1.46
C SER A 85 18.83 11.10 -0.71
N ASN A 86 18.93 9.77 -0.75
CA ASN A 86 20.02 9.02 -0.14
C ASN A 86 21.26 8.90 -1.04
N GLY A 87 21.29 9.57 -2.21
CA GLY A 87 22.43 9.58 -3.12
C GLY A 87 22.70 8.25 -3.83
N HIS A 88 21.73 7.34 -3.85
CA HIS A 88 21.87 6.07 -4.55
C HIS A 88 21.74 6.25 -6.07
N GLU A 89 22.40 5.38 -6.83
CA GLU A 89 22.28 5.33 -8.29
C GLU A 89 20.85 5.01 -8.72
N TRP A 90 20.42 5.64 -9.82
CA TRP A 90 19.12 5.39 -10.41
C TRP A 90 19.01 3.95 -10.90
N THR A 91 18.35 3.11 -10.11
CA THR A 91 18.18 1.68 -10.36
C THR A 91 16.72 1.30 -10.33
N LEU A 92 16.39 0.13 -10.89
CA LEU A 92 15.03 -0.41 -10.84
C LEU A 92 14.70 -0.83 -9.39
N VAL A 93 13.74 -0.15 -8.77
CA VAL A 93 13.29 -0.47 -7.41
C VAL A 93 12.44 -1.75 -7.44
N ARG A 94 12.80 -2.76 -6.65
CA ARG A 94 12.04 -4.01 -6.54
C ARG A 94 11.42 -4.16 -5.15
N PHE A 95 10.09 -4.27 -5.12
CA PHE A 95 9.29 -4.54 -3.95
C PHE A 95 9.24 -6.05 -3.71
N LYS A 96 9.98 -6.52 -2.69
CA LYS A 96 10.10 -7.95 -2.36
C LYS A 96 9.15 -8.38 -1.24
N LYS A 97 9.10 -7.58 -0.17
CA LYS A 97 8.30 -7.86 1.01
C LYS A 97 6.81 -7.60 0.75
N PRO A 98 5.91 -8.36 1.40
CA PRO A 98 4.49 -8.06 1.40
C PRO A 98 4.24 -6.84 2.31
N GLU A 99 4.54 -5.66 1.79
CA GLU A 99 4.34 -4.36 2.46
C GLU A 99 3.24 -3.59 1.74
N TYR A 100 2.32 -3.02 2.52
CA TYR A 100 1.25 -2.16 2.02
C TYR A 100 1.05 -0.99 2.98
N ASP A 101 1.38 0.21 2.52
CA ASP A 101 1.18 1.45 3.27
C ASP A 101 -0.32 1.80 3.30
N LEU A 102 -0.92 1.68 4.49
CA LEU A 102 -2.34 1.98 4.72
C LEU A 102 -2.48 3.38 5.33
N VAL A 103 -3.43 4.16 4.82
CA VAL A 103 -3.76 5.50 5.33
C VAL A 103 -5.01 5.45 6.20
N TRP A 104 -4.92 6.06 7.38
CA TRP A 104 -6.03 6.19 8.33
C TRP A 104 -7.26 6.86 7.69
N ASN A 105 -8.45 6.40 8.03
CA ASN A 105 -9.75 6.83 7.49
C ASN A 105 -9.94 6.64 5.97
N ARG A 106 -8.93 6.14 5.24
CA ARG A 106 -9.04 5.80 3.81
C ARG A 106 -8.94 4.30 3.58
N ASP A 107 -7.81 3.73 3.96
CA ASP A 107 -7.49 2.31 3.72
C ASP A 107 -7.77 1.46 4.95
N TYR A 108 -7.63 2.04 6.15
CA TYR A 108 -8.00 1.38 7.39
C TYR A 108 -8.66 2.32 8.38
N SER A 109 -9.39 1.75 9.34
CA SER A 109 -9.96 2.43 10.50
C SER A 109 -10.16 1.45 11.64
N ILE A 110 -10.17 1.93 12.87
CA ILE A 110 -10.56 1.14 14.04
C ILE A 110 -11.99 1.53 14.42
N VAL A 111 -12.91 0.57 14.35
CA VAL A 111 -14.35 0.81 14.61
C VAL A 111 -14.87 -0.30 15.50
N GLN A 112 -15.45 0.05 16.65
CA GLN A 112 -16.06 -0.91 17.59
C GLN A 112 -15.11 -2.07 17.98
N GLY A 113 -13.83 -1.77 18.24
CA GLY A 113 -12.85 -2.80 18.61
C GLY A 113 -12.41 -3.71 17.45
N LEU A 114 -12.74 -3.35 16.20
CA LEU A 114 -12.32 -4.09 15.00
C LEU A 114 -11.41 -3.23 14.12
N PHE A 115 -10.40 -3.87 13.54
CA PHE A 115 -9.55 -3.33 12.50
C PHE A 115 -10.23 -3.51 11.16
N SER A 116 -10.81 -2.42 10.64
CA SER A 116 -11.43 -2.39 9.32
C SER A 116 -10.37 -2.03 8.28
N VAL A 117 -10.21 -2.84 7.23
CA VAL A 117 -9.17 -2.62 6.20
C VAL A 117 -9.68 -2.91 4.79
N ASN A 118 -9.25 -2.11 3.82
CA ASN A 118 -9.54 -2.30 2.40
C ASN A 118 -8.73 -3.47 1.82
N THR A 119 -9.41 -4.32 1.08
CA THR A 119 -8.86 -5.47 0.33
C THR A 119 -9.34 -5.42 -1.12
N LEU A 120 -8.88 -6.35 -1.95
CA LEU A 120 -9.39 -6.50 -3.32
C LEU A 120 -10.90 -6.76 -3.34
N GLU A 121 -11.38 -7.58 -2.41
CA GLU A 121 -12.77 -8.06 -2.35
C GLU A 121 -13.70 -7.14 -1.57
N GLY A 122 -13.19 -6.34 -0.65
CA GLY A 122 -14.09 -5.59 0.23
C GLY A 122 -13.33 -4.74 1.19
N ARG A 123 -14.08 -4.02 2.02
CA ARG A 123 -13.53 -3.66 3.31
C ARG A 123 -13.88 -4.82 4.24
N ILE A 124 -12.87 -5.45 4.83
CA ILE A 124 -13.08 -6.53 5.82
C ILE A 124 -12.86 -5.97 7.23
N LYS A 125 -13.50 -6.59 8.22
CA LYS A 125 -13.30 -6.27 9.64
C LYS A 125 -12.59 -7.44 10.31
N VAL A 126 -11.50 -7.15 10.99
CA VAL A 126 -10.61 -8.14 11.60
C VAL A 126 -10.44 -7.79 13.08
N SER A 127 -10.52 -8.78 13.96
CA SER A 127 -10.20 -8.58 15.38
C SER A 127 -8.73 -8.20 15.54
N PHE A 128 -8.38 -7.45 16.59
CA PHE A 128 -7.00 -7.09 16.86
C PHE A 128 -6.67 -7.13 18.35
N GLU A 129 -5.39 -7.20 18.68
CA GLU A 129 -4.89 -7.18 20.05
C GLU A 129 -4.98 -5.75 20.61
N PRO A 130 -5.82 -5.49 21.62
CA PRO A 130 -5.91 -4.15 22.23
C PRO A 130 -4.73 -3.87 23.19
N LYS A 131 -4.04 -4.92 23.68
CA LYS A 131 -2.92 -4.77 24.61
C LYS A 131 -1.74 -4.06 23.94
N GLY A 132 -1.30 -2.96 24.54
CA GLY A 132 -0.20 -2.11 24.04
C GLY A 132 -0.65 -0.86 23.30
N MET A 133 -1.95 -0.57 23.24
CA MET A 133 -2.52 0.72 22.85
C MET A 133 -2.99 1.58 24.03
N GLU A 134 -2.68 1.17 25.26
CA GLU A 134 -2.96 2.00 26.43
C GLU A 134 -2.07 3.25 26.36
N PRO A 135 -2.65 4.45 26.53
CA PRO A 135 -1.93 5.72 26.45
C PRO A 135 -0.82 5.86 27.49
#